data_AF-R9SIE1-F1
#
_entry.id   AF-R9SIE1-F1
#
_cell.length_a   1.000
_cell.length_b   1.000
_cell.length_c   1.000
_cell.angle_alpha   90.00
_cell.angle_beta   90.00
_cell.angle_gamma   90.00
#
_symmetry.space_group_name_H-M   'P 1'
#
loop_
_entity.id
_entity.type
_entity.pdbx_description
1 polymer ?
#
loop_
_entity_poly.entity_id
_entity_poly.type
_entity_poly.pdbx_seq_one_letter_code
_entity_poly.pdbx_strand_id
1 'polypeptide(L)'
;MALIDKYTCKNCSFEFEYKDLIFYFDDDLEKITIEQVTKSSLEKAGKSSLSGRIDEAYCRECDDTVRVYIITDRDNYTSLTNDKIREKIDAASEDELYRIYFWQDDRSRDNNEDICPKCGKVLTWISDDSLCPKCGNELKLDEIVVKD
;
A
#
# COMPACT_ATOMS: atom_id res chain seq x y z
N MET A 1 9.78 -11.60 12.47
CA MET A 1 10.17 -12.13 11.15
C MET A 1 9.26 -11.60 10.07
N ALA A 2 9.69 -10.51 9.46
CA ALA A 2 9.18 -9.99 8.21
C ALA A 2 10.21 -10.23 7.11
N LEU A 3 9.73 -10.48 5.89
CA LEU A 3 10.56 -10.61 4.69
C LEU A 3 10.53 -9.29 3.93
N ILE A 4 11.70 -8.87 3.46
CA ILE A 4 11.86 -7.70 2.58
C ILE A 4 12.65 -8.16 1.37
N ASP A 5 12.03 -8.08 0.21
CA ASP A 5 12.67 -8.46 -1.05
C ASP A 5 13.18 -7.20 -1.75
N LYS A 6 14.49 -7.14 -2.00
CA LYS A 6 15.10 -6.02 -2.72
C LYS A 6 15.26 -6.36 -4.19
N TYR A 7 14.76 -5.49 -5.04
CA TYR A 7 14.82 -5.65 -6.48
C TYR A 7 15.56 -4.49 -7.12
N THR A 8 16.40 -4.81 -8.10
CA THR A 8 17.08 -3.81 -8.92
C THR A 8 16.83 -4.08 -10.41
N CYS A 9 16.49 -3.03 -11.15
CA CYS A 9 16.43 -3.07 -12.59
C CYS A 9 17.82 -2.84 -13.19
N LYS A 10 18.34 -3.84 -13.91
CA LYS A 10 19.66 -3.75 -14.57
C LYS A 10 19.73 -2.70 -15.69
N ASN A 11 18.60 -2.29 -16.24
CA ASN A 11 18.55 -1.38 -17.38
C ASN A 11 18.53 0.10 -16.98
N CYS A 12 17.87 0.43 -15.87
CA CYS A 12 17.70 1.83 -15.44
C CYS A 12 18.13 2.11 -13.99
N SER A 13 18.72 1.11 -13.32
CA SER A 13 19.16 1.18 -11.93
C SER A 13 18.05 1.58 -10.95
N PHE A 14 16.79 1.37 -11.33
CA PHE A 14 15.67 1.52 -10.41
C PHE A 14 15.74 0.43 -9.34
N GLU A 15 15.63 0.83 -8.09
CA GLU A 15 15.65 -0.06 -6.93
C GLU A 15 14.33 0.08 -6.17
N PHE A 16 13.79 -1.02 -5.66
CA PHE A 16 12.69 -0.97 -4.70
C PHE A 16 12.78 -2.13 -3.71
N GLU A 17 12.13 -1.93 -2.55
CA GLU A 17 11.98 -2.95 -1.53
C GLU A 17 10.51 -3.36 -1.49
N TYR A 18 10.20 -4.59 -1.91
CA TYR A 18 8.87 -5.14 -1.73
C TYR A 18 8.65 -5.50 -0.26
N LYS A 19 7.53 -5.04 0.29
CA LYS A 19 7.12 -5.25 1.69
C LYS A 19 5.63 -5.48 1.73
N ASP A 20 5.21 -6.57 2.36
CA ASP A 20 3.80 -6.73 2.74
C ASP A 20 3.52 -5.81 3.93
N LEU A 21 2.71 -4.77 3.70
CA LEU A 21 2.36 -3.78 4.72
C LEU A 21 0.88 -3.88 5.08
N ILE A 22 0.59 -3.65 6.35
CA ILE A 22 -0.77 -3.45 6.86
C ILE A 22 -0.85 -2.14 7.61
N PHE A 23 -2.07 -1.61 7.67
CA PHE A 23 -2.38 -0.51 8.55
C PHE A 23 -3.52 -0.89 9.50
N TYR A 24 -3.55 -0.22 10.64
CA TYR A 24 -4.67 -0.28 11.56
C TYR A 24 -4.73 1.01 12.38
N PHE A 25 -5.94 1.40 12.76
CA PHE A 25 -6.17 2.53 13.64
C PHE A 25 -6.15 2.11 15.12
N ASP A 26 -5.91 3.09 15.99
CA ASP A 26 -6.29 3.00 17.40
C ASP A 26 -7.82 3.03 17.60
N ASP A 27 -8.26 2.79 18.83
CA ASP A 27 -9.68 2.63 19.15
C ASP A 27 -10.51 3.90 18.84
N ASP A 28 -9.89 5.09 18.96
CA ASP A 28 -10.53 6.39 18.73
C ASP A 28 -10.46 6.85 17.25
N LEU A 29 -9.80 6.07 16.39
CA LEU A 29 -9.55 6.39 14.98
C LEU A 29 -8.84 7.75 14.80
N GLU A 30 -7.86 8.04 15.65
CA GLU A 30 -7.05 9.26 15.60
C GLU A 30 -5.64 9.01 15.07
N LYS A 31 -5.11 7.80 15.31
CA LYS A 31 -3.76 7.44 14.89
C LYS A 31 -3.76 6.21 14.01
N ILE A 32 -3.08 6.32 12.87
CA ILE A 32 -2.77 5.18 12.01
C ILE A 32 -1.42 4.58 12.40
N THR A 33 -1.36 3.26 12.47
CA THR A 33 -0.10 2.51 12.61
C THR A 33 0.10 1.69 11.35
N ILE A 34 1.28 1.80 10.75
CA ILE A 34 1.70 1.04 9.58
C ILE A 34 2.83 0.11 9.99
N GLU A 35 2.65 -1.18 9.76
CA GLU A 35 3.63 -2.21 10.13
C GLU A 35 3.79 -3.22 8.98
N GLN A 36 4.96 -3.86 8.92
CA GLN A 36 5.12 -5.05 8.09
C GLN A 36 4.26 -6.20 8.62
N VAL A 37 3.78 -7.03 7.70
CA VAL A 37 2.99 -8.21 8.06
C VAL A 37 3.85 -9.18 8.86
N THR A 38 3.42 -9.40 10.11
CA THR A 38 3.92 -10.40 11.04
C THR A 38 2.72 -10.97 11.78
N LYS A 39 2.91 -12.08 12.50
CA LYS A 39 1.83 -12.62 13.35
C LYS A 39 1.32 -11.58 14.36
N SER A 40 2.22 -10.82 14.98
CA SER A 40 1.85 -9.83 15.98
C SER A 40 1.09 -8.65 15.37
N SER A 41 1.54 -8.13 14.22
CA SER A 41 0.86 -7.01 13.57
C SER A 41 -0.52 -7.42 13.05
N LEU A 42 -0.68 -8.64 12.54
CA LEU A 42 -1.98 -9.22 12.18
C LEU A 42 -2.93 -9.34 13.38
N GLU A 43 -2.43 -9.79 14.55
CA GLU A 43 -3.24 -9.86 15.77
C GLU A 43 -3.69 -8.48 16.27
N LYS A 44 -2.86 -7.45 16.10
CA LYS A 44 -3.23 -6.06 16.44
C LYS A 44 -4.26 -5.52 15.44
N ALA A 45 -4.01 -5.68 14.15
CA ALA A 45 -4.92 -5.24 13.10
C ALA A 45 -6.30 -5.90 13.23
N GLY A 46 -6.34 -7.20 13.52
CA GLY A 46 -7.60 -7.94 13.74
C GLY A 46 -8.38 -7.53 14.99
N LYS A 47 -7.81 -6.71 15.89
CA LYS A 47 -8.53 -6.10 17.02
C LYS A 47 -8.96 -4.67 16.74
N SER A 48 -8.40 -4.03 15.71
CA SER A 48 -8.76 -2.67 15.34
C SER A 48 -10.13 -2.63 14.69
N SER A 49 -10.85 -1.54 14.94
CA SER A 49 -12.14 -1.29 14.30
C SER A 49 -12.00 -0.93 12.82
N LEU A 50 -10.83 -0.43 12.41
CA LEU A 50 -10.50 -0.14 11.01
C LEU A 50 -9.05 -0.53 10.72
N SER A 51 -8.88 -1.46 9.78
CA SER A 51 -7.58 -1.91 9.31
C SER A 51 -7.58 -2.10 7.81
N GLY A 52 -6.47 -2.58 7.25
CA GLY A 52 -6.38 -2.98 5.86
C GLY A 52 -4.95 -3.24 5.44
N ARG A 53 -4.75 -3.35 4.13
CA ARG A 53 -3.43 -3.54 3.52
C ARG A 53 -2.92 -2.23 2.93
N ILE A 54 -1.60 -2.14 2.80
CA ILE A 54 -0.96 -1.10 2.01
C ILE A 54 -0.16 -1.78 0.93
N ASP A 55 -0.48 -1.42 -0.31
CA ASP A 55 0.32 -1.74 -1.48
C ASP A 55 1.05 -0.48 -1.94
N GLU A 56 2.04 -0.65 -2.82
CA GLU A 56 2.78 0.46 -3.42
C GLU A 56 2.62 0.45 -4.93
N ALA A 57 2.48 1.65 -5.50
CA ALA A 57 2.49 1.87 -6.93
C ALA A 57 3.48 2.97 -7.28
N TYR A 58 4.05 2.96 -8.46
CA TYR A 58 5.06 3.91 -8.89
C TYR A 58 4.53 4.81 -10.00
N CYS A 59 4.77 6.11 -9.85
CA CYS A 59 4.50 7.10 -10.87
C CYS A 59 5.78 7.43 -11.64
N ARG A 60 5.86 6.97 -12.89
CA ARG A 60 7.02 7.22 -13.76
C ARG A 60 7.29 8.70 -14.03
N GLU A 61 6.22 9.50 -14.10
CA GLU A 61 6.30 10.93 -14.43
C GLU A 61 6.74 11.77 -13.24
N CYS A 62 6.39 11.34 -12.02
CA CYS A 62 6.86 11.98 -10.78
C CYS A 62 8.20 11.41 -10.28
N ASP A 63 8.60 10.24 -10.80
CA ASP A 63 9.70 9.43 -10.25
C ASP A 63 9.52 9.15 -8.75
N ASP A 64 8.30 8.77 -8.37
CA ASP A 64 7.88 8.73 -6.96
C ASP A 64 6.93 7.55 -6.68
N THR A 65 6.94 7.07 -5.44
CA THR A 65 6.09 5.96 -4.98
C THR A 65 4.82 6.51 -4.35
N VAL A 66 3.69 5.92 -4.72
CA VAL A 66 2.36 6.21 -4.20
C VAL A 66 1.92 5.03 -3.35
N ARG A 67 1.64 5.28 -2.07
CA ARG A 67 1.02 4.25 -1.22
C ARG A 67 -0.45 4.09 -1.55
N VAL A 68 -0.94 2.88 -1.48
CA VAL A 68 -2.33 2.57 -1.76
C VAL A 68 -2.91 1.83 -0.56
N TYR A 69 -3.74 2.53 0.20
CA TYR A 69 -4.52 1.96 1.30
C TYR A 69 -5.66 1.14 0.69
N ILE A 70 -5.70 -0.16 0.99
CA ILE A 70 -6.72 -1.08 0.51
C ILE A 70 -7.54 -1.54 1.69
N ILE A 71 -8.84 -1.26 1.63
CA ILE A 71 -9.80 -1.51 2.70
C ILE A 71 -10.91 -2.37 2.12
N THR A 72 -11.08 -3.57 2.66
CA THR A 72 -12.22 -4.44 2.30
C THR A 72 -13.32 -4.30 3.34
N ASP A 73 -14.53 -4.78 3.01
CA ASP A 73 -15.63 -4.87 3.98
C ASP A 73 -15.27 -5.71 5.23
N ARG A 74 -14.27 -6.60 5.12
CA ARG A 74 -13.78 -7.41 6.25
C ARG A 74 -12.79 -6.67 7.14
N ASP A 75 -12.27 -5.53 6.68
CA ASP A 75 -11.28 -4.74 7.43
C ASP A 75 -11.92 -3.50 8.08
N ASN A 76 -13.20 -3.23 7.77
CA ASN A 76 -13.98 -2.12 8.29
C ASN A 76 -15.09 -2.63 9.24
N TYR A 77 -14.77 -2.73 10.53
CA TYR A 77 -15.74 -3.02 11.59
C TYR A 77 -16.37 -1.76 12.18
N THR A 78 -16.16 -0.61 11.54
CA THR A 78 -16.78 0.66 11.96
C THR A 78 -18.17 0.81 11.35
N SER A 79 -18.93 1.79 11.84
CA SER A 79 -20.16 2.26 11.19
C SER A 79 -19.92 3.43 10.22
N LEU A 80 -18.66 3.74 9.91
CA LEU A 80 -18.29 4.88 9.06
C LEU A 80 -18.50 4.56 7.58
N THR A 81 -18.93 5.58 6.85
CA THR A 81 -18.98 5.58 5.38
C THR A 81 -17.57 5.71 4.79
N ASN A 82 -17.37 5.28 3.55
CA ASN A 82 -16.09 5.43 2.82
C ASN A 82 -15.53 6.86 2.87
N ASP A 83 -16.36 7.90 2.69
CA ASP A 83 -15.91 9.30 2.76
C ASP A 83 -15.35 9.67 4.14
N LYS A 84 -15.98 9.17 5.20
CA LYS A 84 -15.51 9.38 6.58
C LYS A 84 -14.23 8.62 6.86
N ILE A 85 -14.07 7.44 6.28
CA ILE A 85 -12.81 6.69 6.36
C ILE A 85 -11.69 7.44 5.62
N ARG A 86 -11.98 8.01 4.45
CA ARG A 86 -11.04 8.89 3.73
C ARG A 86 -10.62 10.06 4.63
N GLU A 87 -11.57 10.80 5.21
CA GLU A 87 -11.26 11.91 6.13
C GLU A 87 -10.38 11.46 7.30
N LYS A 88 -10.60 10.26 7.86
CA LYS A 88 -9.79 9.71 8.95
C LYS A 88 -8.36 9.38 8.51
N ILE A 89 -8.19 8.78 7.34
CA ILE A 89 -6.85 8.49 6.79
C ILE A 89 -6.15 9.80 6.42
N ASP A 90 -6.85 10.74 5.80
CA ASP A 90 -6.30 12.04 5.43
C ASP A 90 -5.82 12.84 6.66
N ALA A 91 -6.51 12.71 7.80
CA ALA A 91 -6.12 13.38 9.03
C ALA A 91 -4.97 12.69 9.77
N ALA A 92 -4.82 11.37 9.63
CA ALA A 92 -3.87 10.57 10.41
C ALA A 92 -2.61 10.16 9.64
N SER A 93 -2.67 10.09 8.31
CA SER A 93 -1.55 9.67 7.48
C SER A 93 -0.50 10.77 7.38
N GLU A 94 0.76 10.38 7.51
CA GLU A 94 1.92 11.25 7.23
C GLU A 94 2.37 11.16 5.76
N ASP A 95 1.67 10.36 4.94
CA ASP A 95 2.05 10.16 3.55
C ASP A 95 1.64 11.35 2.68
N GLU A 96 2.61 11.94 1.98
CA GLU A 96 2.35 13.06 1.06
C GLU A 96 1.67 12.61 -0.24
N LEU A 97 1.79 11.32 -0.59
CA LEU A 97 1.34 10.77 -1.86
C LEU A 97 0.72 9.39 -1.67
N TYR A 98 -0.61 9.35 -1.57
CA TYR A 98 -1.34 8.09 -1.42
C TYR A 98 -2.68 8.07 -2.15
N ARG A 99 -3.25 6.87 -2.26
CA ARG A 99 -4.61 6.60 -2.67
C ARG A 99 -5.31 5.70 -1.66
N ILE A 100 -6.63 5.72 -1.66
CA ILE A 100 -7.46 4.81 -0.85
C ILE A 100 -8.44 4.11 -1.79
N TYR A 101 -8.40 2.79 -1.76
CA TYR A 101 -9.32 1.90 -2.45
C TYR A 101 -10.18 1.14 -1.44
N PHE A 102 -11.49 1.18 -1.72
CA PHE A 102 -12.47 0.36 -1.05
C PHE A 102 -12.80 -0.81 -1.98
N TRP A 103 -12.60 -2.03 -1.52
CA TRP A 103 -12.92 -3.25 -2.29
C TRP A 103 -14.20 -3.86 -1.71
N GLN A 104 -15.28 -3.81 -2.49
CA GLN A 104 -16.52 -4.53 -2.21
C GLN A 104 -16.43 -5.88 -2.93
N ASP A 105 -16.10 -6.93 -2.17
CA ASP A 105 -15.70 -8.26 -2.63
C ASP A 105 -14.48 -8.28 -3.59
N ASP A 106 -13.75 -9.41 -3.63
CA ASP A 106 -12.49 -9.66 -4.37
C ASP A 106 -12.52 -9.38 -5.90
N ARG A 107 -13.60 -8.79 -6.44
CA ARG A 107 -13.85 -8.63 -7.88
C ARG A 107 -14.30 -7.25 -8.32
N SER A 108 -14.62 -6.33 -7.41
CA SER A 108 -15.02 -4.98 -7.79
C SER A 108 -14.22 -3.92 -7.05
N ARG A 109 -13.17 -3.47 -7.74
CA ARG A 109 -12.42 -2.28 -7.38
C ARG A 109 -13.25 -1.08 -7.81
N ASP A 110 -13.41 -0.07 -6.94
CA ASP A 110 -13.92 1.22 -7.37
C ASP A 110 -13.15 1.63 -8.64
N ASN A 111 -13.86 1.87 -9.75
CA ASN A 111 -13.35 2.07 -11.13
C ASN A 111 -12.43 3.30 -11.32
N ASN A 112 -11.82 3.78 -10.24
CA ASN A 112 -10.76 4.74 -10.27
C ASN A 112 -9.55 4.09 -10.95
N GLU A 113 -9.32 4.50 -12.20
CA GLU A 113 -8.07 4.28 -12.90
C GLU A 113 -6.89 4.56 -11.95
N ASP A 114 -5.87 3.70 -12.01
CA ASP A 114 -4.61 3.84 -11.29
C ASP A 114 -3.89 5.11 -11.72
N ILE A 115 -4.31 6.24 -11.19
CA ILE A 115 -3.81 7.58 -11.56
C ILE A 115 -3.07 8.19 -10.38
N CYS A 116 -1.91 8.77 -10.63
CA CYS A 116 -1.10 9.49 -9.66
C CYS A 116 -1.84 10.73 -9.16
N PRO A 117 -2.03 10.90 -7.84
CA PRO A 117 -2.74 12.05 -7.30
C PRO A 117 -2.01 13.39 -7.52
N LYS A 118 -0.68 13.34 -7.79
CA LYS A 118 0.14 14.54 -8.04
C LYS A 118 0.11 15.02 -9.49
N CYS A 119 0.19 14.12 -10.47
CA CYS A 119 0.35 14.50 -11.89
C CYS A 119 -0.76 14.00 -12.83
N GLY A 120 -1.71 13.21 -12.34
CA GLY A 120 -2.82 12.72 -13.16
C GLY A 120 -2.44 11.64 -14.17
N LYS A 121 -1.27 11.01 -14.04
CA LYS A 121 -0.76 9.98 -14.97
C LYS A 121 -0.92 8.58 -14.40
N VAL A 122 -0.95 7.57 -15.28
CA VAL A 122 -1.16 6.18 -14.87
C VAL A 122 0.00 5.70 -13.99
N LEU A 123 -0.34 5.01 -12.90
CA LEU A 123 0.56 4.35 -11.98
C LEU A 123 0.83 2.93 -12.45
N THR A 124 2.03 2.45 -12.16
CA THR A 124 2.40 1.06 -12.33
C THR A 124 2.52 0.42 -10.95
N TRP A 125 1.75 -0.62 -10.68
CA TRP A 125 1.85 -1.37 -9.42
C TRP A 125 3.24 -1.94 -9.24
N ILE A 126 3.73 -1.89 -8.00
CA ILE A 126 4.96 -2.53 -7.59
C ILE A 126 4.59 -3.90 -7.01
N SER A 127 5.02 -4.96 -7.67
CA SER A 127 4.89 -6.35 -7.18
C SER A 127 6.14 -7.15 -7.46
N ASP A 128 6.31 -8.27 -6.77
CA ASP A 128 7.41 -9.23 -6.93
C ASP A 128 7.45 -9.89 -8.32
N ASP A 129 6.30 -9.96 -9.01
CA ASP A 129 6.16 -10.51 -10.36
C ASP A 129 6.12 -9.45 -11.47
N SER A 130 6.19 -8.16 -11.12
CA SER A 130 6.08 -7.06 -12.09
C SER A 130 7.35 -6.85 -12.92
N LEU A 131 7.17 -6.23 -14.09
CA LEU A 131 8.26 -5.58 -14.81
C LEU A 131 8.65 -4.29 -14.09
N CYS A 132 9.89 -3.83 -14.29
CA CYS A 132 10.39 -2.59 -13.71
C CYS A 132 9.41 -1.44 -13.99
N PRO A 133 8.84 -0.81 -12.96
CA PRO A 133 7.77 0.17 -13.16
C PRO A 133 8.27 1.45 -13.85
N LYS A 134 9.59 1.70 -13.82
CA LYS A 134 10.25 2.83 -14.46
C LYS A 134 10.59 2.62 -15.94
N CYS A 135 10.84 1.38 -16.40
CA CYS A 135 11.28 1.17 -17.78
C CYS A 135 10.68 -0.04 -18.50
N GLY A 136 9.86 -0.85 -17.83
CA GLY A 136 9.20 -2.03 -18.38
C GLY A 136 10.12 -3.22 -18.65
N ASN A 137 11.38 -3.20 -18.18
CA ASN A 137 12.30 -4.34 -18.31
C ASN A 137 12.24 -5.23 -17.07
N GLU A 138 12.82 -6.43 -17.16
CA GLU A 138 12.86 -7.37 -16.05
C GLU A 138 13.55 -6.78 -14.80
N LEU A 139 12.99 -7.14 -13.65
CA LEU A 139 13.56 -6.89 -12.33
C LEU A 139 14.36 -8.11 -11.90
N LYS A 140 15.47 -7.88 -11.19
CA LYS A 140 16.24 -8.94 -10.57
C LYS A 140 16.09 -8.82 -9.06
N LEU A 141 15.67 -9.91 -8.41
CA LEU A 141 15.80 -10.06 -6.97
C LEU A 141 17.28 -10.09 -6.61
N ASP A 142 17.70 -9.16 -5.77
CA ASP A 142 19.09 -9.05 -5.32
C ASP A 142 19.29 -9.64 -3.93
N GLU A 143 18.35 -9.43 -3.01
CA GLU A 143 18.47 -9.85 -1.61
C GLU A 143 17.10 -10.11 -1.00
N ILE A 144 17.00 -11.14 -0.15
CA ILE A 144 15.88 -11.35 0.77
C ILE A 144 16.40 -11.02 2.17
N VAL A 145 15.90 -9.94 2.76
CA VAL A 145 16.26 -9.51 4.12
C VAL A 145 15.21 -10.03 5.09
N VAL A 146 15.65 -10.82 6.07
CA VAL A 146 14.82 -11.25 7.19
C VAL A 146 15.04 -10.28 8.35
N LYS A 147 14.00 -9.54 8.75
CA LYS A 147 14.04 -8.69 9.95
C LYS A 147 13.24 -9.33 11.07
N ASP A 148 13.86 -9.40 12.25
CA ASP A 148 13.25 -9.96 13.47
C ASP A 148 12.10 -9.09 13.97
#